data_AF-A0A967T7A6-F1
#
_entry.id   AF-A0A967T7A6-F1
#
_cell.length_a   1.000
_cell.length_b   1.000
_cell.length_c   1.000
_cell.angle_alpha   90.00
_cell.angle_beta   90.00
_cell.angle_gamma   90.00
#
_symmetry.space_group_name_H-M   'P 1'
#
loop_
_entity.id
_entity.type
_entity.pdbx_description
1 polymer ?
#
loop_
_entity_poly.entity_id
_entity_poly.type
_entity_poly.pdbx_seq_one_letter_code
_entity_poly.pdbx_strand_id
1 'polypeptide(L)'
;AASDPISGGATPEDAPALPDKPSIAVLPFTNMSGDPEQEYFSDGITEDIITELSRFRSLFVIARNSSFHYKGQSPRIQDVGRELGVHYVVEGSVRKAGNRVRITAQLIEAESGNHLWAERYDRDLENIFDVQDEVVQEIAASVPGQLTVAAMDRARRRPAENLSAYDCLMRGEWLMFRDFTDPDVMPLFERAVELDPQCARAYIQLSRLHAYSFTQGVPVEKAARLAMPLAEKALNISPSDPSIQAIAANTYMMLSEHDLARQHIERAISLNPNDGEVIASAVFILNYLGRREEALRWNKIQSRQDPIWSDGYRENAIDLYYMARRYEDAIAVYRGWRNPPIQLHVEIAAAYAQNGQPEEAKAAFETYLRERPEGYDVAAVFRHQFRQCAKPEDAEHWREGYRKAGLDL
;
A
#
# COMPACT_ATOMS: atom_id res chain seq x y z
N ALA A 1 -36.03 4.08 -21.27
CA ALA A 1 -36.08 3.00 -20.27
C ALA A 1 -34.67 2.78 -19.79
N ALA A 2 -34.39 3.19 -18.55
CA ALA A 2 -33.08 3.02 -17.92
C ALA A 2 -32.83 1.52 -17.76
N SER A 3 -31.68 1.05 -18.24
CA SER A 3 -31.14 -0.27 -17.92
C SER A 3 -30.16 -0.07 -16.76
N ASP A 4 -30.36 -0.88 -15.72
CA ASP A 4 -29.65 -0.84 -14.45
C ASP A 4 -28.12 -0.88 -14.60
N PRO A 5 -27.36 -0.08 -13.83
CA PRO A 5 -25.93 -0.25 -13.73
C PRO A 5 -25.62 -1.50 -12.90
N ILE A 6 -24.63 -2.25 -13.40
CA ILE A 6 -24.16 -3.55 -12.90
C ILE A 6 -23.96 -3.53 -11.38
N SER A 7 -24.89 -4.16 -10.68
CA SER A 7 -24.66 -4.88 -9.43
C SER A 7 -23.78 -6.09 -9.76
N GLY A 8 -22.46 -5.88 -9.75
CA GLY A 8 -21.47 -6.93 -9.87
C GLY A 8 -21.28 -7.62 -8.53
N GLY A 9 -22.30 -8.33 -8.05
CA GLY A 9 -22.11 -9.32 -6.99
C GLY A 9 -21.19 -10.39 -7.55
N ALA A 10 -20.02 -10.59 -6.92
CA ALA A 10 -19.08 -11.64 -7.29
C ALA A 10 -19.83 -12.97 -7.42
N THR A 11 -19.75 -13.61 -8.59
CA THR A 11 -20.25 -14.98 -8.71
C THR A 11 -19.32 -15.91 -7.93
N PRO A 12 -19.80 -17.06 -7.43
CA PRO A 12 -18.97 -17.99 -6.65
C PRO A 12 -17.68 -18.47 -7.34
N GLU A 13 -17.55 -18.28 -8.66
CA GLU A 13 -16.35 -18.63 -9.46
C GLU A 13 -15.26 -17.54 -9.45
N ASP A 14 -15.57 -16.29 -9.05
CA ASP A 14 -14.61 -15.17 -9.03
C ASP A 14 -13.94 -14.96 -7.66
N ALA A 15 -14.40 -15.69 -6.64
CA ALA A 15 -13.88 -15.55 -5.29
C ALA A 15 -12.44 -16.10 -5.19
N PRO A 16 -11.48 -15.31 -4.66
CA PRO A 16 -10.27 -15.80 -4.01
C PRO A 16 -10.34 -17.22 -3.40
N ALA A 17 -9.64 -18.20 -3.98
CA ALA A 17 -9.48 -19.50 -3.33
C ALA A 17 -8.80 -19.33 -1.95
N LEU A 18 -9.34 -20.02 -0.92
CA LEU A 18 -8.81 -19.95 0.43
C LEU A 18 -7.35 -20.42 0.48
N PRO A 19 -6.44 -19.66 1.12
CA PRO A 19 -5.06 -20.09 1.31
C PRO A 19 -4.98 -21.36 2.18
N ASP A 20 -3.93 -22.17 1.96
CA ASP A 20 -3.60 -23.33 2.80
C ASP A 20 -3.19 -22.91 4.23
N LYS A 21 -2.75 -21.66 4.40
CA LYS A 21 -2.42 -21.07 5.70
C LYS A 21 -3.67 -20.42 6.31
N PRO A 22 -3.75 -20.33 7.66
CA PRO A 22 -4.71 -19.45 8.31
C PRO A 22 -4.63 -18.04 7.72
N SER A 23 -5.75 -17.51 7.26
CA SER A 23 -5.83 -16.25 6.56
C SER A 23 -6.77 -15.29 7.27
N ILE A 24 -6.39 -14.02 7.35
CA ILE A 24 -7.05 -13.03 8.19
C ILE A 24 -7.18 -11.69 7.46
N ALA A 25 -8.35 -11.08 7.57
CA ALA A 25 -8.59 -9.69 7.20
C ALA A 25 -8.89 -8.87 8.46
N VAL A 26 -8.35 -7.66 8.56
CA VAL A 26 -8.68 -6.72 9.65
C VAL A 26 -9.47 -5.58 9.05
N LEU A 27 -10.77 -5.53 9.32
CA LEU A 27 -11.64 -4.46 8.85
C LEU A 27 -11.34 -3.15 9.58
N PRO A 28 -11.58 -1.98 8.96
CA PRO A 28 -11.41 -0.70 9.61
C PRO A 28 -12.18 -0.61 10.91
N PHE A 29 -11.48 -0.32 12.01
CA PHE A 29 -12.13 -0.16 13.29
C PHE A 29 -13.07 1.04 13.23
N THR A 30 -14.27 0.87 13.79
CA THR A 30 -15.29 1.92 13.81
C THR A 30 -14.90 3.00 14.82
N ASN A 31 -14.85 4.26 14.39
CA ASN A 31 -14.72 5.39 15.29
C ASN A 31 -15.99 5.60 16.11
N MET A 32 -15.92 5.30 17.41
CA MET A 32 -17.00 5.50 18.37
C MET A 32 -16.76 6.71 19.29
N SER A 33 -15.86 7.62 18.89
CA SER A 33 -15.54 8.84 19.64
C SER A 33 -16.58 9.95 19.42
N GLY A 34 -17.38 9.87 18.34
CA GLY A 34 -18.38 10.87 17.97
C GLY A 34 -17.79 12.13 17.30
N ASP A 35 -16.48 12.14 17.09
CA ASP A 35 -15.73 13.19 16.41
C ASP A 35 -15.10 12.60 15.12
N PRO A 36 -15.58 12.97 13.92
CA PRO A 36 -15.01 12.55 12.65
C PRO A 36 -13.54 12.94 12.49
N GLU A 37 -13.07 13.98 13.18
CA GLU A 37 -11.65 14.35 13.14
C GLU A 37 -10.76 13.32 13.81
N GLN A 38 -11.29 12.34 14.56
CA GLN A 38 -10.53 11.23 15.15
C GLN A 38 -10.49 9.98 14.26
N GLU A 39 -11.03 10.02 13.04
CA GLU A 39 -11.07 8.84 12.16
C GLU A 39 -9.67 8.31 11.85
N TYR A 40 -8.70 9.21 11.65
CA TYR A 40 -7.29 8.85 11.42
C TYR A 40 -6.73 7.98 12.55
N PHE A 41 -7.19 8.18 13.78
CA PHE A 41 -6.68 7.44 14.94
C PHE A 41 -7.18 5.99 14.94
N SER A 42 -8.47 5.77 14.63
CA SER A 42 -9.01 4.41 14.44
C SER A 42 -8.41 3.70 13.22
N ASP A 43 -8.18 4.44 12.13
CA ASP A 43 -7.59 3.90 10.91
C ASP A 43 -6.12 3.52 11.14
N GLY A 44 -5.36 4.36 11.83
CA GLY A 44 -3.98 4.11 12.22
C GLY A 44 -3.82 2.86 13.09
N ILE A 45 -4.67 2.69 14.11
CA ILE A 45 -4.68 1.45 14.91
C ILE A 45 -4.97 0.21 14.06
N THR A 46 -5.92 0.30 13.12
CA THR A 46 -6.23 -0.82 12.22
C THR A 46 -5.02 -1.18 11.37
N GLU A 47 -4.34 -0.18 10.82
CA GLU A 47 -3.15 -0.35 9.99
C GLU A 47 -1.96 -0.94 10.76
N ASP A 48 -1.72 -0.46 11.99
CA ASP A 48 -0.67 -1.02 12.85
C ASP A 48 -0.98 -2.49 13.18
N ILE A 49 -2.24 -2.86 13.46
CA ILE A 49 -2.64 -4.26 13.69
C ILE A 49 -2.38 -5.14 12.44
N ILE A 50 -2.73 -4.67 11.24
CA ILE A 50 -2.46 -5.39 9.98
C ILE A 50 -0.95 -5.62 9.81
N THR A 51 -0.17 -4.58 10.05
CA THR A 51 1.29 -4.60 9.92
C THR A 51 1.92 -5.58 10.89
N GLU A 52 1.53 -5.53 12.17
CA GLU A 52 2.06 -6.41 13.19
C GLU A 52 1.63 -7.87 12.99
N LEU A 53 0.38 -8.12 12.56
CA LEU A 53 -0.08 -9.47 12.22
C LEU A 53 0.70 -10.07 11.04
N SER A 54 1.21 -9.24 10.12
CA SER A 54 1.99 -9.72 8.97
C SER A 54 3.32 -10.36 9.39
N ARG A 55 3.84 -10.05 10.58
CA ARG A 55 5.10 -10.61 11.11
C ARG A 55 5.00 -12.11 11.37
N PHE A 56 3.79 -12.61 11.62
CA PHE A 56 3.51 -14.03 11.77
C PHE A 56 3.56 -14.71 10.40
N ARG A 57 4.71 -15.31 10.06
CA ARG A 57 4.94 -15.99 8.75
C ARG A 57 3.95 -17.10 8.41
N SER A 58 3.31 -17.64 9.44
CA SER A 58 2.28 -18.66 9.41
C SER A 58 0.88 -18.12 9.11
N LEU A 59 0.66 -16.81 9.23
CA LEU A 59 -0.56 -16.13 8.83
C LEU A 59 -0.46 -15.58 7.41
N PHE A 60 -1.58 -15.60 6.70
CA PHE A 60 -1.79 -14.85 5.46
C PHE A 60 -2.69 -13.64 5.74
N VAL A 61 -2.15 -12.43 5.66
CA VAL A 61 -2.86 -11.20 6.08
C VAL A 61 -3.28 -10.40 4.84
N ILE A 62 -4.56 -10.05 4.75
CA ILE A 62 -5.09 -9.18 3.69
C ILE A 62 -4.57 -7.76 3.86
N ALA A 63 -4.21 -7.14 2.73
CA ALA A 63 -3.68 -5.79 2.67
C ALA A 63 -4.72 -4.77 3.13
N ARG A 64 -4.22 -3.72 3.78
CA ARG A 64 -5.01 -2.58 4.27
C ARG A 64 -6.03 -2.09 3.24
N ASN A 65 -5.61 -1.88 2.00
CA ASN A 65 -6.48 -1.27 0.99
C ASN A 65 -7.71 -2.11 0.65
N SER A 66 -7.56 -3.43 0.57
CA SER A 66 -8.68 -4.35 0.39
C SER A 66 -9.61 -4.36 1.60
N SER A 67 -9.07 -4.38 2.82
CA SER A 67 -9.92 -4.28 4.02
C SER A 67 -10.67 -2.95 4.11
N PHE A 68 -10.01 -1.84 3.74
CA PHE A 68 -10.56 -0.49 3.81
C PHE A 68 -11.66 -0.21 2.79
N HIS A 69 -11.84 -1.08 1.78
CA HIS A 69 -13.02 -1.04 0.92
C HIS A 69 -14.32 -1.09 1.73
N TYR A 70 -14.36 -1.84 2.84
CA TYR A 70 -15.53 -1.98 3.71
C TYR A 70 -15.70 -0.82 4.70
N LYS A 71 -14.88 0.24 4.62
CA LYS A 71 -14.99 1.40 5.52
C LYS A 71 -16.36 2.04 5.39
N GLY A 72 -17.01 2.29 6.54
CA GLY A 72 -18.35 2.89 6.59
C GLY A 72 -19.47 1.97 6.10
N GLN A 73 -19.16 0.70 5.82
CA GLN A 73 -20.14 -0.32 5.46
C GLN A 73 -20.47 -1.19 6.69
N SER A 74 -21.52 -2.00 6.59
CA SER A 74 -21.87 -3.01 7.60
C SER A 74 -22.11 -4.36 6.91
N PRO A 75 -21.06 -4.95 6.29
CA PRO A 75 -21.19 -6.19 5.56
C PRO A 75 -21.43 -7.36 6.50
N ARG A 76 -22.02 -8.45 6.00
CA ARG A 76 -21.99 -9.71 6.73
C ARG A 76 -20.59 -10.31 6.63
N ILE A 77 -20.05 -10.78 7.74
CA ILE A 77 -18.68 -11.32 7.81
C ILE A 77 -18.46 -12.50 6.85
N GLN A 78 -19.49 -13.30 6.58
CA GLN A 78 -19.42 -14.39 5.61
C GLN A 78 -19.22 -13.89 4.17
N ASP A 79 -19.78 -12.72 3.85
CA ASP A 79 -19.60 -12.10 2.53
C ASP A 79 -18.18 -11.54 2.40
N VAL A 80 -17.66 -10.88 3.44
CA VAL A 80 -16.26 -10.44 3.52
C VAL A 80 -15.29 -11.62 3.37
N GLY A 81 -15.52 -12.71 4.10
CA GLY A 81 -14.71 -13.92 4.04
C GLY A 81 -14.62 -14.51 2.64
N ARG A 82 -15.74 -14.57 1.93
CA ARG A 82 -15.83 -15.07 0.56
C ARG A 82 -15.17 -14.12 -0.44
N GLU A 83 -15.43 -12.82 -0.34
CA GLU A 83 -14.91 -11.81 -1.27
C GLU A 83 -13.38 -11.63 -1.13
N LEU A 84 -12.86 -11.64 0.09
CA LEU A 84 -11.42 -11.53 0.35
C LEU A 84 -10.70 -12.89 0.30
N GLY A 85 -11.43 -13.99 0.43
CA GLY A 85 -10.89 -15.35 0.52
C GLY A 85 -10.10 -15.58 1.81
N VAL A 86 -10.72 -15.26 2.95
CA VAL A 86 -10.10 -15.42 4.28
C VAL A 86 -10.88 -16.35 5.20
N HIS A 87 -10.16 -17.05 6.07
CA HIS A 87 -10.73 -17.91 7.12
C HIS A 87 -11.25 -17.09 8.31
N TYR A 88 -10.59 -15.96 8.60
CA TYR A 88 -10.90 -15.14 9.77
C TYR A 88 -11.03 -13.67 9.42
N VAL A 89 -11.90 -12.97 10.15
CA VAL A 89 -12.07 -11.51 10.05
C VAL A 89 -11.95 -10.93 11.45
N VAL A 90 -11.18 -9.86 11.57
CA VAL A 90 -11.11 -9.01 12.76
C VAL A 90 -11.93 -7.77 12.50
N GLU A 91 -12.84 -7.47 13.42
CA GLU A 91 -13.55 -6.20 13.46
C GLU A 91 -13.48 -5.59 14.86
N GLY A 92 -13.73 -4.29 14.93
CA GLY A 92 -13.57 -3.58 16.19
C GLY A 92 -14.03 -2.15 16.16
N SER A 93 -13.81 -1.48 17.29
CA SER A 93 -14.16 -0.08 17.49
C SER A 93 -13.14 0.61 18.36
N VAL A 94 -12.85 1.87 18.07
CA VAL A 94 -12.01 2.73 18.91
C VAL A 94 -12.85 3.91 19.40
N ARG A 95 -12.80 4.19 20.70
CA ARG A 95 -13.32 5.42 21.29
C ARG A 95 -12.20 6.12 22.04
N LYS A 96 -11.82 7.29 21.57
CA LYS A 96 -10.88 8.20 22.23
C LYS A 96 -11.67 9.32 22.91
N ALA A 97 -11.47 9.50 24.21
CA ALA A 97 -12.12 10.54 25.00
C ALA A 97 -11.09 11.17 25.95
N GLY A 98 -10.58 12.35 25.58
CA GLY A 98 -9.47 12.98 26.29
C GLY A 98 -8.24 12.06 26.30
N ASN A 99 -7.73 11.74 27.49
CA ASN A 99 -6.57 10.85 27.65
C ASN A 99 -6.93 9.36 27.78
N ARG A 100 -8.19 8.97 27.57
CA ARG A 100 -8.64 7.57 27.66
C ARG A 100 -8.96 7.03 26.27
N VAL A 101 -8.49 5.81 26.01
CA VAL A 101 -8.85 5.06 24.81
C VAL A 101 -9.51 3.76 25.20
N ARG A 102 -10.62 3.47 24.54
CA ARG A 102 -11.29 2.18 24.60
C ARG A 102 -11.23 1.52 23.25
N ILE A 103 -10.65 0.33 23.21
CA ILE A 103 -10.60 -0.53 22.02
C ILE A 103 -11.44 -1.77 22.30
N THR A 104 -12.33 -2.08 21.37
CA THR A 104 -13.00 -3.38 21.31
C THR A 104 -12.50 -4.07 20.05
N ALA A 105 -12.08 -5.32 20.15
CA ALA A 105 -11.66 -6.12 19.01
C ALA A 105 -12.25 -7.53 19.13
N GLN A 106 -12.61 -8.11 17.98
CA GLN A 106 -13.19 -9.45 17.92
C GLN A 106 -12.60 -10.20 16.73
N LEU A 107 -12.36 -11.50 16.91
CA LEU A 107 -11.93 -12.43 15.88
C LEU A 107 -13.10 -13.35 15.54
N ILE A 108 -13.49 -13.36 14.27
CA ILE A 108 -14.66 -14.06 13.78
C ILE A 108 -14.22 -15.06 12.70
N GLU A 109 -14.69 -16.31 12.80
CA GLU A 109 -14.54 -17.31 11.74
C GLU A 109 -15.48 -16.98 10.59
N ALA A 110 -14.93 -16.78 9.40
CA ALA A 110 -15.67 -16.20 8.29
C ALA A 110 -16.69 -17.18 7.67
N GLU A 111 -16.43 -18.49 7.72
CA GLU A 111 -17.35 -19.50 7.18
C GLU A 111 -18.64 -19.61 8.01
N SER A 112 -18.50 -19.71 9.34
CA SER A 112 -19.61 -19.94 10.26
C SER A 112 -20.21 -18.66 10.83
N GLY A 113 -19.44 -17.57 10.89
CA GLY A 113 -19.75 -16.36 11.65
C GLY A 113 -19.54 -16.51 13.16
N ASN A 114 -18.86 -17.57 13.62
CA ASN A 114 -18.62 -17.78 15.05
C ASN A 114 -17.56 -16.81 15.58
N HIS A 115 -17.85 -16.17 16.72
CA HIS A 115 -16.88 -15.35 17.44
C HIS A 115 -15.93 -16.28 18.21
N LEU A 116 -14.66 -16.28 17.82
CA LEU A 116 -13.62 -17.10 18.45
C LEU A 116 -13.00 -16.40 19.65
N TRP A 117 -12.92 -15.07 19.58
CA TRP A 117 -12.35 -14.23 20.61
C TRP A 117 -12.96 -12.83 20.53
N ALA A 118 -13.16 -12.19 21.68
CA ALA A 118 -13.64 -10.83 21.76
C ALA A 118 -13.15 -10.22 23.07
N GLU A 119 -12.45 -9.09 23.00
CA GLU A 119 -11.92 -8.41 24.17
C GLU A 119 -12.16 -6.91 24.13
N ARG A 120 -12.12 -6.31 25.31
CA ARG A 120 -12.25 -4.88 25.50
C ARG A 120 -11.13 -4.34 26.38
N TYR A 121 -10.41 -3.39 25.82
CA TYR A 121 -9.32 -2.68 26.47
C TYR A 121 -9.77 -1.27 26.84
N ASP A 122 -9.53 -0.88 28.08
CA ASP A 122 -9.79 0.47 28.58
C ASP A 122 -8.51 0.95 29.27
N ARG A 123 -7.77 1.83 28.60
CA ARG A 123 -6.44 2.29 29.02
C ARG A 123 -6.28 3.79 28.83
N ASP A 124 -5.26 4.33 29.47
CA ASP A 124 -4.77 5.67 29.17
C ASP A 124 -4.06 5.67 27.82
N LEU A 125 -4.19 6.77 27.09
CA LEU A 125 -3.61 6.95 25.75
C LEU A 125 -2.08 6.73 25.77
N GLU A 126 -1.41 7.04 26.88
CA GLU A 126 0.02 6.79 27.10
C GLU A 126 0.42 5.32 26.98
N ASN A 127 -0.52 4.39 27.22
CA ASN A 127 -0.30 2.95 27.12
C ASN A 127 -0.88 2.36 25.83
N ILE A 128 -1.20 3.18 24.82
CA ILE A 128 -1.86 2.72 23.60
C ILE A 128 -1.06 1.67 22.84
N PHE A 129 0.26 1.82 22.78
CA PHE A 129 1.16 0.88 22.11
C PHE A 129 1.16 -0.49 22.80
N ASP A 130 1.15 -0.52 24.14
CA ASP A 130 1.03 -1.77 24.90
C ASP A 130 -0.30 -2.47 24.58
N VAL A 131 -1.38 -1.72 24.37
CA VAL A 131 -2.68 -2.29 23.99
C VAL A 131 -2.67 -2.82 22.57
N GLN A 132 -2.07 -2.11 21.61
CA GLN A 132 -1.96 -2.59 20.25
C GLN A 132 -1.20 -3.93 20.20
N ASP A 133 -0.08 -4.00 20.92
CA ASP A 133 0.70 -5.25 21.05
C ASP A 133 -0.12 -6.35 21.71
N GLU A 134 -0.84 -6.06 22.79
CA GLU A 134 -1.72 -7.02 23.48
C GLU A 134 -2.81 -7.54 22.54
N VAL A 135 -3.48 -6.65 21.80
CA VAL A 135 -4.51 -7.00 20.81
C VAL A 135 -3.96 -7.91 19.73
N VAL A 136 -2.82 -7.58 19.13
CA VAL A 136 -2.20 -8.38 18.06
C VAL A 136 -1.84 -9.78 18.57
N GLN A 137 -1.25 -9.86 19.76
CA GLN A 137 -0.83 -11.14 20.35
C GLN A 137 -2.03 -12.02 20.69
N GLU A 138 -3.10 -11.45 21.25
CA GLU A 138 -4.32 -12.19 21.57
C GLU A 138 -5.06 -12.65 20.30
N ILE A 139 -5.12 -11.80 19.26
CA ILE A 139 -5.65 -12.20 17.94
C ILE A 139 -4.83 -13.37 17.39
N ALA A 140 -3.51 -13.23 17.33
CA ALA A 140 -2.64 -14.27 16.80
C ALA A 140 -2.76 -15.58 17.60
N ALA A 141 -2.82 -15.51 18.93
CA ALA A 141 -2.98 -16.69 19.79
C ALA A 141 -4.35 -17.37 19.65
N SER A 142 -5.38 -16.59 19.32
CA SER A 142 -6.76 -17.08 19.14
C SER A 142 -7.00 -17.74 17.78
N VAL A 143 -6.12 -17.51 16.79
CA VAL A 143 -6.17 -18.23 15.52
C VAL A 143 -5.72 -19.69 15.75
N PRO A 144 -6.55 -20.70 15.38
CA PRO A 144 -6.19 -22.10 15.51
C PRO A 144 -4.80 -22.44 14.95
N GLY A 145 -3.96 -23.08 15.76
CA GLY A 145 -2.61 -23.51 15.38
C GLY A 145 -1.50 -22.46 15.51
N GLN A 146 -1.79 -21.25 16.02
CA GLN A 146 -0.83 -20.14 16.11
C GLN A 146 -0.29 -19.84 17.52
N LEU A 147 -0.83 -20.49 18.55
CA LEU A 147 -0.49 -20.24 19.96
C LEU A 147 1.03 -20.31 20.27
N THR A 148 1.74 -21.26 19.66
CA THR A 148 3.19 -21.44 19.86
C THR A 148 4.03 -20.37 19.17
N VAL A 149 3.53 -19.79 18.06
CA VAL A 149 4.21 -18.75 17.28
C VAL A 149 4.02 -17.39 17.96
N ALA A 150 2.81 -17.09 18.45
CA ALA A 150 2.51 -15.89 19.24
C ALA A 150 3.44 -15.74 20.46
N ALA A 151 3.64 -16.83 21.21
CA ALA A 151 4.49 -16.82 22.40
C ALA A 151 5.97 -16.45 22.12
N MET A 152 6.48 -16.68 20.91
CA MET A 152 7.89 -16.44 20.55
C MET A 152 8.17 -15.01 20.07
N ASP A 153 7.17 -14.26 19.60
CA ASP A 153 7.37 -12.94 18.99
C ASP A 153 7.42 -11.79 20.01
N ARG A 154 7.00 -12.07 21.25
CA ARG A 154 6.93 -11.13 22.40
C ARG A 154 8.26 -10.42 22.77
N ALA A 155 9.38 -10.82 22.16
CA ALA A 155 10.73 -10.39 22.50
C ALA A 155 11.29 -9.23 21.65
N ARG A 156 10.58 -8.76 20.60
CA ARG A 156 11.04 -7.66 19.73
C ARG A 156 10.29 -6.35 20.01
N ARG A 157 10.53 -5.78 21.19
CA ARG A 157 9.88 -4.53 21.62
C ARG A 157 10.54 -3.30 21.00
N ARG A 158 9.72 -2.35 20.53
CA ARG A 158 10.13 -0.95 20.29
C ARG A 158 9.90 -0.12 21.57
N PRO A 159 10.72 0.92 21.83
CA PRO A 159 10.44 1.87 22.90
C PRO A 159 9.11 2.60 22.66
N ALA A 160 8.47 3.04 23.74
CA ALA A 160 7.28 3.88 23.68
C ALA A 160 7.54 5.14 22.83
N GLU A 161 6.72 5.35 21.80
CA GLU A 161 6.80 6.53 20.94
C GLU A 161 6.20 7.76 21.64
N ASN A 162 6.69 8.95 21.31
CA ASN A 162 6.05 10.18 21.77
C ASN A 162 4.64 10.26 21.17
N LEU A 163 3.60 10.23 22.00
CA LEU A 163 2.21 10.25 21.54
C LEU A 163 1.86 11.45 20.64
N SER A 164 2.45 12.62 20.89
CA SER A 164 2.21 13.79 20.04
C SER A 164 2.88 13.62 18.68
N ALA A 165 4.05 12.98 18.61
CA ALA A 165 4.68 12.64 17.35
C ALA A 165 3.87 11.57 16.60
N TYR A 166 3.37 10.56 17.32
CA TYR A 166 2.49 9.53 16.76
C TYR A 166 1.18 10.12 16.22
N ASP A 167 0.56 11.06 16.93
CA ASP A 167 -0.64 11.75 16.44
C ASP A 167 -0.39 12.48 15.12
N CYS A 168 0.72 13.22 15.03
CA CYS A 168 1.14 13.87 13.79
C CYS A 168 1.43 12.85 12.67
N LEU A 169 2.12 11.75 13.00
CA LEU A 169 2.43 10.67 12.05
C LEU A 169 1.15 10.06 11.47
N MET A 170 0.19 9.67 12.32
CA MET A 170 -1.07 9.06 11.89
C MET A 170 -1.91 10.01 11.04
N ARG A 171 -2.00 11.30 11.41
CA ARG A 171 -2.67 12.31 10.58
C ARG A 171 -1.98 12.45 9.23
N GLY A 172 -0.64 12.48 9.22
CA GLY A 172 0.16 12.61 8.00
C GLY A 172 -0.03 11.43 7.06
N GLU A 173 0.03 10.20 7.58
CA GLU A 173 -0.19 8.97 6.79
C GLU A 173 -1.64 8.88 6.28
N TRP A 174 -2.62 9.27 7.11
CA TRP A 174 -4.02 9.33 6.71
C TRP A 174 -4.27 10.33 5.57
N LEU A 175 -3.71 11.55 5.68
CA LEU A 175 -3.79 12.55 4.62
C LEU A 175 -3.05 12.08 3.37
N MET A 176 -1.82 11.57 3.50
CA MET A 176 -1.01 11.08 2.40
C MET A 176 -1.73 9.97 1.62
N PHE A 177 -2.40 9.05 2.33
CA PHE A 177 -3.16 7.98 1.72
C PHE A 177 -4.34 8.48 0.87
N ARG A 178 -4.98 9.58 1.30
CA ARG A 178 -6.11 10.18 0.60
C ARG A 178 -5.67 11.08 -0.55
N ASP A 179 -4.67 11.91 -0.31
CA ASP A 179 -4.08 12.85 -1.26
C ASP A 179 -2.62 13.10 -0.88
N PHE A 180 -1.72 12.48 -1.64
CA PHE A 180 -0.27 12.62 -1.47
C PHE A 180 0.22 14.07 -1.66
N THR A 181 -0.57 14.91 -2.32
CA THR A 181 -0.23 16.31 -2.64
C THR A 181 -0.82 17.32 -1.66
N ASP A 182 -1.57 16.86 -0.65
CA ASP A 182 -2.18 17.71 0.36
C ASP A 182 -1.08 18.52 1.10
N PRO A 183 -1.22 19.86 1.17
CA PRO A 183 -0.18 20.74 1.73
C PRO A 183 0.08 20.52 3.22
N ASP A 184 -0.84 19.88 3.95
CA ASP A 184 -0.69 19.61 5.38
C ASP A 184 0.11 18.33 5.66
N VAL A 185 0.36 17.47 4.65
CA VAL A 185 1.07 16.19 4.80
C VAL A 185 2.52 16.39 5.27
N MET A 186 3.29 17.24 4.57
CA MET A 186 4.70 17.47 4.91
C MET A 186 4.87 18.12 6.30
N PRO A 187 4.13 19.21 6.65
CA PRO A 187 4.21 19.82 7.98
C PRO A 187 3.92 18.85 9.13
N LEU A 188 3.03 17.88 8.94
CA LEU A 188 2.73 16.88 9.97
C LEU A 188 3.93 15.97 10.26
N PHE A 189 4.62 15.48 9.23
CA PHE A 189 5.81 14.65 9.46
C PHE A 189 7.01 15.48 9.95
N GLU A 190 7.17 16.72 9.51
CA GLU A 190 8.15 17.66 10.06
C GLU A 190 7.91 17.85 11.56
N ARG A 191 6.66 18.07 11.96
CA ARG A 191 6.29 18.21 13.37
C ARG A 191 6.52 16.92 14.16
N ALA A 192 6.27 15.76 13.56
CA ALA A 192 6.53 14.48 14.20
C ALA A 192 8.03 14.29 14.52
N VAL A 193 8.94 14.63 13.60
CA VAL A 193 10.39 14.52 13.87
C VAL A 193 10.93 15.61 14.82
N GLU A 194 10.27 16.77 14.90
CA GLU A 194 10.56 17.77 15.93
C GLU A 194 10.18 17.29 17.34
N LEU A 195 9.03 16.63 17.46
CA LEU A 195 8.51 16.10 18.72
C LEU A 195 9.25 14.82 19.15
N ASP A 196 9.65 14.00 18.18
CA ASP A 196 10.45 12.80 18.39
C ASP A 196 11.54 12.64 17.32
N PRO A 197 12.77 13.08 17.61
CA PRO A 197 13.91 12.89 16.72
C PRO A 197 14.34 11.43 16.50
N GLN A 198 13.67 10.45 17.14
CA GLN A 198 13.83 9.02 16.90
C GLN A 198 12.63 8.41 16.13
N CYS A 199 11.70 9.22 15.64
CA CYS A 199 10.59 8.74 14.82
C CYS A 199 11.06 8.38 13.40
N ALA A 200 11.54 7.15 13.22
CA ALA A 200 12.04 6.67 11.94
C ALA A 200 10.97 6.66 10.84
N ARG A 201 9.71 6.36 11.19
CA ARG A 201 8.56 6.41 10.27
C ARG A 201 8.37 7.81 9.68
N ALA A 202 8.40 8.86 10.50
CA ALA A 202 8.25 10.22 10.00
C ALA A 202 9.40 10.62 9.06
N TYR A 203 10.66 10.27 9.40
CA TYR A 203 11.79 10.52 8.51
C TYR A 203 11.67 9.83 7.15
N ILE A 204 11.21 8.57 7.11
CA ILE A 204 11.10 7.85 5.83
C ILE A 204 9.95 8.39 4.97
N GLN A 205 8.85 8.85 5.57
CA GLN A 205 7.76 9.50 4.83
C GLN A 205 8.19 10.87 4.28
N LEU A 206 8.94 11.68 5.04
CA LEU A 206 9.54 12.92 4.52
C LEU A 206 10.48 12.64 3.33
N SER A 207 11.29 11.58 3.44
CA SER A 207 12.14 11.14 2.33
C SER A 207 11.33 10.79 1.09
N ARG A 208 10.24 10.03 1.26
CA ARG A 208 9.32 9.66 0.17
C ARG A 208 8.71 10.91 -0.47
N LEU A 209 8.18 11.85 0.31
CA LEU A 209 7.59 13.09 -0.20
C LEU A 209 8.60 13.90 -1.03
N HIS A 210 9.83 14.06 -0.53
CA HIS A 210 10.88 14.75 -1.29
C HIS A 210 11.29 14.00 -2.55
N ALA A 211 11.41 12.66 -2.48
CA ALA A 211 11.75 11.86 -3.64
C ALA A 211 10.67 11.89 -4.72
N TYR A 212 9.40 12.06 -4.36
CA TYR A 212 8.29 12.19 -5.31
C TYR A 212 8.07 13.63 -5.78
N SER A 213 8.65 14.64 -5.13
CA SER A 213 8.45 16.06 -5.49
C SER A 213 8.86 16.42 -6.93
N PHE A 214 9.63 15.56 -7.63
CA PHE A 214 9.90 15.77 -9.06
C PHE A 214 8.65 15.68 -9.92
N THR A 215 7.62 14.92 -9.51
CA THR A 215 6.33 14.86 -10.23
C THR A 215 5.62 16.22 -10.23
N GLN A 216 6.03 17.10 -9.31
CA GLN A 216 5.59 18.48 -9.18
C GLN A 216 6.60 19.48 -9.79
N GLY A 217 7.55 19.00 -10.59
CA GLY A 217 8.52 19.84 -11.31
C GLY A 217 9.81 20.17 -10.55
N VAL A 218 10.04 19.58 -9.36
CA VAL A 218 11.32 19.72 -8.66
C VAL A 218 12.42 18.97 -9.42
N PRO A 219 13.59 19.59 -9.73
CA PRO A 219 14.69 18.87 -10.37
C PRO A 219 15.14 17.65 -9.55
N VAL A 220 15.42 16.52 -10.21
CA VAL A 220 15.77 15.26 -9.56
C VAL A 220 16.98 15.41 -8.64
N GLU A 221 17.97 16.22 -9.02
CA GLU A 221 19.17 16.47 -8.21
C GLU A 221 18.86 17.26 -6.93
N LYS A 222 17.81 18.09 -6.95
CA LYS A 222 17.31 18.78 -5.76
C LYS A 222 16.48 17.82 -4.89
N ALA A 223 15.62 17.01 -5.51
CA ALA A 223 14.85 15.98 -4.83
C ALA A 223 15.77 14.99 -4.08
N ALA A 224 16.81 14.48 -4.75
CA ALA A 224 17.80 13.57 -4.17
C ALA A 224 18.51 14.16 -2.94
N ARG A 225 18.97 15.42 -3.04
CA ARG A 225 19.66 16.13 -1.96
C ARG A 225 18.80 16.28 -0.71
N LEU A 226 17.48 16.40 -0.86
CA LEU A 226 16.54 16.50 0.24
C LEU A 226 16.16 15.12 0.78
N ALA A 227 15.87 14.17 -0.11
CA ALA A 227 15.32 12.86 0.25
C ALA A 227 16.36 11.89 0.85
N MET A 228 17.57 11.79 0.27
CA MET A 228 18.53 10.75 0.66
C MET A 228 18.99 10.84 2.12
N PRO A 229 19.33 12.04 2.68
CA PRO A 229 19.71 12.14 4.08
C PRO A 229 18.60 11.71 5.05
N LEU A 230 17.34 11.92 4.68
CA LEU A 230 16.18 11.53 5.48
C LEU A 230 15.97 10.00 5.45
N ALA A 231 16.13 9.36 4.29
CA ALA A 231 16.11 7.90 4.18
C ALA A 231 17.23 7.28 5.02
N GLU A 232 18.45 7.80 4.90
CA GLU A 232 19.60 7.35 5.69
C GLU A 232 19.35 7.51 7.20
N LYS A 233 18.76 8.63 7.62
CA LYS A 233 18.40 8.87 9.02
C LYS A 233 17.39 7.82 9.52
N ALA A 234 16.32 7.56 8.77
CA ALA A 234 15.32 6.56 9.12
C ALA A 234 15.93 5.15 9.22
N LEU A 235 16.74 4.77 8.23
CA LEU A 235 17.45 3.49 8.19
C LEU A 235 18.44 3.32 9.35
N ASN A 236 19.11 4.38 9.77
CA ASN A 236 20.01 4.36 10.93
C ASN A 236 19.26 4.18 12.25
N ILE A 237 18.07 4.77 12.40
CA ILE A 237 17.25 4.63 13.60
C ILE A 237 16.62 3.22 13.67
N SER A 238 16.13 2.70 12.55
CA SER A 238 15.39 1.43 12.49
C SER A 238 15.86 0.52 11.34
N PRO A 239 17.10 0.00 11.38
CA PRO A 239 17.69 -0.78 10.29
C PRO A 239 17.04 -2.15 10.06
N SER A 240 16.28 -2.66 11.04
CA SER A 240 15.60 -3.96 10.97
C SER A 240 14.09 -3.84 10.72
N ASP A 241 13.58 -2.64 10.46
CA ASP A 241 12.18 -2.44 10.09
C ASP A 241 11.97 -2.74 8.60
N PRO A 242 11.12 -3.73 8.26
CA PRO A 242 10.91 -4.13 6.87
C PRO A 242 10.26 -3.03 6.02
N SER A 243 9.29 -2.30 6.56
CA SER A 243 8.54 -1.26 5.84
C SER A 243 9.41 -0.04 5.58
N ILE A 244 10.25 0.37 6.55
CA ILE A 244 11.24 1.44 6.34
C ILE A 244 12.25 1.05 5.25
N GLN A 245 12.71 -0.21 5.24
CA GLN A 245 13.60 -0.72 4.19
C GLN A 245 12.91 -0.71 2.81
N ALA A 246 11.64 -1.09 2.74
CA ALA A 246 10.86 -1.08 1.51
C ALA A 246 10.62 0.34 0.97
N ILE A 247 10.19 1.27 1.82
CA ILE A 247 9.97 2.66 1.43
C ILE A 247 11.30 3.32 1.03
N ALA A 248 12.41 3.03 1.71
CA ALA A 248 13.72 3.49 1.28
C ALA A 248 14.09 2.97 -0.11
N ALA A 249 13.81 1.69 -0.41
CA ALA A 249 14.02 1.13 -1.73
C ALA A 249 13.22 1.89 -2.82
N ASN A 250 11.95 2.22 -2.53
CA ASN A 250 11.12 3.06 -3.40
C ASN A 250 11.76 4.43 -3.61
N THR A 251 12.12 5.14 -2.54
CA THR A 251 12.81 6.44 -2.61
C THR A 251 14.06 6.36 -3.49
N TYR A 252 14.94 5.37 -3.29
CA TYR A 252 16.14 5.22 -4.11
C TYR A 252 15.82 4.90 -5.57
N MET A 253 14.81 4.09 -5.86
CA MET A 253 14.37 3.83 -7.23
C MET A 253 13.82 5.09 -7.91
N MET A 254 13.01 5.89 -7.21
CA MET A 254 12.55 7.19 -7.72
C MET A 254 13.74 8.10 -8.07
N LEU A 255 14.83 8.01 -7.31
CA LEU A 255 16.05 8.78 -7.58
C LEU A 255 16.99 8.11 -8.59
N SER A 256 16.59 6.96 -9.18
CA SER A 256 17.39 6.15 -10.10
C SER A 256 18.70 5.61 -9.48
N GLU A 257 18.72 5.46 -8.16
CA GLU A 257 19.80 4.82 -7.39
C GLU A 257 19.57 3.30 -7.32
N HIS A 258 19.71 2.61 -8.45
CA HIS A 258 19.30 1.22 -8.62
C HIS A 258 19.96 0.24 -7.65
N ASP A 259 21.24 0.44 -7.33
CA ASP A 259 21.97 -0.45 -6.41
C ASP A 259 21.46 -0.33 -4.97
N LEU A 260 21.19 0.89 -4.50
CA LEU A 260 20.59 1.12 -3.19
C LEU A 260 19.17 0.56 -3.15
N ALA A 261 18.36 0.82 -4.18
CA ALA A 261 17.02 0.28 -4.30
C ALA A 261 17.01 -1.26 -4.19
N ARG A 262 17.92 -1.93 -4.93
CA ARG A 262 18.09 -3.39 -4.87
C ARG A 262 18.49 -3.88 -3.47
N GLN A 263 19.50 -3.26 -2.85
CA GLN A 263 19.98 -3.66 -1.54
C GLN A 263 18.86 -3.59 -0.49
N HIS A 264 18.12 -2.48 -0.48
CA HIS A 264 17.10 -2.23 0.52
C HIS A 264 15.86 -3.10 0.31
N ILE A 265 15.43 -3.37 -0.93
CA ILE A 265 14.30 -4.28 -1.14
C ILE A 265 14.64 -5.72 -0.80
N GLU A 266 15.85 -6.19 -1.12
CA GLU A 266 16.31 -7.53 -0.74
C GLU A 266 16.38 -7.68 0.79
N ARG A 267 16.81 -6.61 1.47
CA ARG A 267 16.78 -6.56 2.94
C ARG A 267 15.36 -6.61 3.49
N ALA A 268 14.44 -5.82 2.94
CA ALA A 268 13.04 -5.79 3.36
C ALA A 268 12.38 -7.17 3.22
N ILE A 269 12.54 -7.82 2.06
CA ILE A 269 12.06 -9.19 1.80
C ILE A 269 12.65 -10.19 2.81
N SER A 270 13.94 -10.07 3.15
CA SER A 270 14.58 -10.96 4.13
C SER A 270 14.01 -10.80 5.55
N LEU A 271 13.61 -9.58 5.91
CA LEU A 271 13.06 -9.24 7.23
C LEU A 271 11.63 -9.75 7.35
N ASN A 272 10.74 -9.32 6.45
CA ASN A 272 9.35 -9.74 6.43
C ASN A 272 8.79 -9.84 4.99
N PRO A 273 8.70 -11.06 4.43
CA PRO A 273 8.14 -11.27 3.09
C PRO A 273 6.60 -11.25 3.04
N ASN A 274 5.93 -11.10 4.19
CA ASN A 274 4.47 -11.08 4.29
C ASN A 274 3.90 -9.65 4.45
N ASP A 275 4.76 -8.66 4.67
CA ASP A 275 4.36 -7.26 4.84
C ASP A 275 3.85 -6.68 3.51
N GLY A 276 2.73 -5.95 3.56
CA GLY A 276 2.09 -5.40 2.36
C GLY A 276 2.92 -4.34 1.65
N GLU A 277 3.61 -3.47 2.39
CA GLU A 277 4.51 -2.46 1.80
C GLU A 277 5.71 -3.14 1.16
N VAL A 278 6.26 -4.19 1.79
CA VAL A 278 7.36 -4.98 1.22
C VAL A 278 6.95 -5.67 -0.08
N ILE A 279 5.78 -6.31 -0.11
CA ILE A 279 5.27 -7.01 -1.30
C ILE A 279 5.05 -6.02 -2.45
N ALA A 280 4.37 -4.90 -2.20
CA ALA A 280 4.11 -3.87 -3.21
C ALA A 280 5.42 -3.28 -3.75
N SER A 281 6.36 -2.96 -2.86
CA SER A 281 7.68 -2.45 -3.24
C SER A 281 8.49 -3.50 -4.00
N ALA A 282 8.39 -4.79 -3.66
CA ALA A 282 9.10 -5.84 -4.37
C ALA A 282 8.65 -5.94 -5.84
N VAL A 283 7.34 -5.83 -6.09
CA VAL A 283 6.79 -5.79 -7.45
C VAL A 283 7.37 -4.62 -8.23
N PHE A 284 7.27 -3.40 -7.69
CA PHE A 284 7.76 -2.19 -8.33
C PHE A 284 9.27 -2.24 -8.59
N ILE A 285 10.07 -2.47 -7.56
CA ILE A 285 11.53 -2.41 -7.64
C ILE A 285 12.08 -3.50 -8.57
N LEU A 286 11.61 -4.75 -8.43
CA LEU A 286 12.12 -5.84 -9.26
C LEU A 286 11.71 -5.70 -10.73
N ASN A 287 10.57 -5.07 -11.02
CA ASN A 287 10.17 -4.74 -12.38
C ASN A 287 11.18 -3.79 -13.03
N TYR A 288 11.46 -2.65 -12.38
CA TYR A 288 12.36 -1.62 -12.90
C TYR A 288 13.84 -1.99 -12.86
N LEU A 289 14.25 -2.95 -12.03
CA LEU A 289 15.56 -3.62 -12.11
C LEU A 289 15.65 -4.64 -13.26
N GLY A 290 14.56 -4.87 -14.00
CA GLY A 290 14.47 -5.82 -15.09
C GLY A 290 14.47 -7.29 -14.64
N ARG A 291 14.15 -7.57 -13.36
CA ARG A 291 13.96 -8.91 -12.76
C ARG A 291 12.49 -9.34 -12.84
N ARG A 292 11.94 -9.24 -14.05
CA ARG A 292 10.50 -9.36 -14.37
C ARG A 292 9.83 -10.63 -13.87
N GLU A 293 10.47 -11.79 -14.05
CA GLU A 293 9.93 -13.06 -13.59
C GLU A 293 9.78 -13.13 -12.07
N GLU A 294 10.64 -12.41 -11.33
CA GLU A 294 10.52 -12.31 -9.88
C GLU A 294 9.40 -11.36 -9.50
N ALA A 295 9.30 -10.21 -10.18
CA ALA A 295 8.20 -9.27 -10.00
C ALA A 295 6.83 -9.91 -10.28
N LEU A 296 6.70 -10.74 -11.32
CA LEU A 296 5.47 -11.51 -11.61
C LEU A 296 5.09 -12.49 -10.50
N ARG A 297 6.08 -13.12 -9.84
CA ARG A 297 5.81 -13.98 -8.69
C ARG A 297 5.31 -13.17 -7.49
N TRP A 298 5.93 -12.02 -7.21
CA TRP A 298 5.46 -11.12 -6.16
C TRP A 298 4.09 -10.52 -6.46
N ASN A 299 3.81 -10.17 -7.71
CA ASN A 299 2.52 -9.66 -8.15
C ASN A 299 1.40 -10.69 -7.95
N LYS A 300 1.68 -11.98 -8.18
CA LYS A 300 0.75 -13.07 -7.86
C LYS A 300 0.47 -13.19 -6.34
N ILE A 301 1.46 -12.90 -5.49
CA ILE A 301 1.26 -12.87 -4.04
C ILE A 301 0.41 -11.63 -3.68
N GLN A 302 0.76 -10.47 -4.23
CA GLN A 302 0.03 -9.22 -4.03
C GLN A 302 -1.43 -9.33 -4.46
N SER A 303 -1.73 -9.99 -5.58
CA SER A 303 -3.11 -10.18 -6.06
C SER A 303 -3.97 -11.01 -5.10
N ARG A 304 -3.36 -11.85 -4.25
CA ARG A 304 -4.06 -12.55 -3.18
C ARG A 304 -4.17 -11.71 -1.92
N GLN A 305 -3.17 -10.88 -1.64
CA GLN A 305 -3.13 -10.01 -0.47
C GLN A 305 -4.09 -8.83 -0.63
N ASP A 306 -4.20 -8.27 -1.83
CA ASP A 306 -5.06 -7.13 -2.18
C ASP A 306 -6.08 -7.55 -3.26
N PRO A 307 -7.05 -8.43 -2.93
CA PRO A 307 -7.99 -9.00 -3.89
C PRO A 307 -8.95 -7.99 -4.52
N ILE A 308 -9.14 -6.80 -3.92
CA ILE A 308 -9.95 -5.71 -4.48
C ILE A 308 -9.17 -4.89 -5.52
N TRP A 309 -7.85 -5.05 -5.51
CA TRP A 309 -6.87 -4.32 -6.28
C TRP A 309 -6.91 -2.83 -5.98
N SER A 310 -6.08 -2.33 -5.06
CA SER A 310 -5.96 -0.89 -4.88
C SER A 310 -5.41 -0.17 -6.11
N ASP A 311 -5.67 1.13 -6.22
CA ASP A 311 -5.23 1.93 -7.36
C ASP A 311 -3.71 1.85 -7.56
N GLY A 312 -2.93 2.03 -6.49
CA GLY A 312 -1.47 1.86 -6.56
C GLY A 312 -1.01 0.45 -6.94
N TYR A 313 -1.78 -0.60 -6.64
CA TYR A 313 -1.48 -1.94 -7.14
C TYR A 313 -1.82 -2.08 -8.63
N ARG A 314 -2.95 -1.53 -9.10
CA ARG A 314 -3.31 -1.52 -10.53
C ARG A 314 -2.24 -0.85 -11.39
N GLU A 315 -1.73 0.30 -10.96
CA GLU A 315 -0.65 1.02 -11.67
C GLU A 315 0.60 0.14 -11.81
N ASN A 316 1.10 -0.38 -10.67
CA ASN A 316 2.28 -1.25 -10.67
C ASN A 316 2.07 -2.53 -11.50
N ALA A 317 0.86 -3.09 -11.50
CA ALA A 317 0.52 -4.27 -12.30
C ALA A 317 0.51 -3.95 -13.80
N ILE A 318 -0.06 -2.81 -14.21
CA ILE A 318 -0.05 -2.35 -15.61
C ILE A 318 1.40 -2.20 -16.11
N ASP A 319 2.25 -1.51 -15.34
CA ASP A 319 3.67 -1.35 -15.64
C ASP A 319 4.38 -2.69 -15.78
N LEU A 320 4.16 -3.60 -14.83
CA LEU A 320 4.76 -4.93 -14.85
C LEU A 320 4.31 -5.73 -16.07
N TYR A 321 3.01 -5.75 -16.38
CA TYR A 321 2.48 -6.49 -17.51
C TYR A 321 2.96 -5.91 -18.83
N TYR A 322 3.02 -4.59 -18.97
CA TYR A 322 3.63 -3.94 -20.14
C TYR A 322 5.09 -4.38 -20.30
N MET A 323 5.88 -4.29 -19.22
CA MET A 323 7.30 -4.64 -19.21
C MET A 323 7.58 -6.13 -19.44
N ALA A 324 6.63 -6.99 -19.07
CA ALA A 324 6.64 -8.42 -19.34
C ALA A 324 6.09 -8.78 -20.73
N ARG A 325 5.70 -7.79 -21.54
CA ARG A 325 5.04 -7.96 -22.86
C ARG A 325 3.72 -8.72 -22.81
N ARG A 326 3.04 -8.63 -21.68
CA ARG A 326 1.69 -9.16 -21.42
C ARG A 326 0.67 -8.03 -21.62
N TYR A 327 0.62 -7.47 -22.83
CA TYR A 327 -0.14 -6.24 -23.08
C TYR A 327 -1.65 -6.44 -22.85
N GLU A 328 -2.18 -7.61 -23.19
CA GLU A 328 -3.58 -7.95 -22.96
C GLU A 328 -3.95 -7.91 -21.47
N ASP A 329 -3.03 -8.35 -20.59
CA ASP A 329 -3.25 -8.30 -19.14
C ASP A 329 -3.23 -6.85 -18.63
N ALA A 330 -2.30 -6.02 -19.09
CA ALA A 330 -2.29 -4.58 -18.78
C ALA A 330 -3.60 -3.89 -19.22
N ILE A 331 -4.07 -4.20 -20.43
CA ILE A 331 -5.33 -3.70 -20.99
C ILE A 331 -6.53 -4.18 -20.18
N ALA A 332 -6.54 -5.44 -19.74
CA ALA A 332 -7.62 -5.98 -18.93
C ALA A 332 -7.73 -5.25 -17.58
N VAL A 333 -6.59 -5.01 -16.90
CA VAL A 333 -6.55 -4.24 -15.65
C VAL A 333 -7.12 -2.84 -15.84
N TYR A 334 -6.65 -2.13 -16.88
CA TYR A 334 -7.12 -0.79 -17.19
C TYR A 334 -8.63 -0.75 -17.52
N ARG A 335 -9.15 -1.70 -18.30
CA ARG A 335 -10.58 -1.76 -18.65
C ARG A 335 -11.49 -2.02 -17.45
N GLY A 336 -10.99 -2.75 -16.44
CA GLY A 336 -11.68 -2.96 -15.18
C GLY A 336 -11.66 -1.75 -14.25
N TRP A 337 -10.84 -0.74 -14.54
CA TRP A 337 -10.68 0.44 -13.69
C TRP A 337 -11.69 1.53 -14.10
N ARG A 338 -12.64 1.82 -13.21
CA ARG A 338 -13.72 2.77 -13.48
C ARG A 338 -13.24 4.21 -13.71
N ASN A 339 -12.27 4.67 -12.92
CA ASN A 339 -11.75 6.04 -12.94
C ASN A 339 -10.21 6.01 -12.84
N PRO A 340 -9.51 5.58 -13.89
CA PRO A 340 -8.05 5.52 -13.87
C PRO A 340 -7.46 6.94 -13.81
N PRO A 341 -6.35 7.15 -13.10
CA PRO A 341 -5.58 8.38 -13.14
C PRO A 341 -5.17 8.75 -14.56
N ILE A 342 -5.11 10.06 -14.81
CA ILE A 342 -5.01 10.60 -16.16
C ILE A 342 -3.76 10.18 -16.92
N GLN A 343 -2.63 10.02 -16.23
CA GLN A 343 -1.36 9.57 -16.82
C GLN A 343 -1.48 8.17 -17.43
N LEU A 344 -2.33 7.30 -16.85
CA LEU A 344 -2.47 5.92 -17.30
C LEU A 344 -3.10 5.80 -18.69
N HIS A 345 -3.88 6.80 -19.10
CA HIS A 345 -4.42 6.85 -20.47
C HIS A 345 -3.31 6.85 -21.52
N VAL A 346 -2.13 7.40 -21.19
CA VAL A 346 -1.00 7.41 -22.11
C VAL A 346 -0.19 6.11 -22.01
N GLU A 347 0.03 5.59 -20.81
CA GLU A 347 0.69 4.29 -20.61
C GLU A 347 -0.09 3.17 -21.30
N ILE A 348 -1.42 3.18 -21.18
CA ILE A 348 -2.24 2.17 -21.86
C ILE A 348 -2.33 2.39 -23.37
N ALA A 349 -2.19 3.62 -23.86
CA ALA A 349 -2.07 3.87 -25.30
C ALA A 349 -0.83 3.15 -25.86
N ALA A 350 0.30 3.16 -25.14
CA ALA A 350 1.48 2.39 -25.51
C ALA A 350 1.20 0.88 -25.48
N ALA A 351 0.49 0.37 -24.47
CA ALA A 351 0.10 -1.04 -24.40
C ALA A 351 -0.79 -1.47 -25.60
N TYR A 352 -1.83 -0.70 -25.92
CA TYR A 352 -2.68 -0.92 -27.09
C TYR A 352 -1.86 -0.91 -28.39
N ALA A 353 -0.94 0.05 -28.54
CA ALA A 353 -0.11 0.16 -29.73
C ALA A 353 0.84 -1.03 -29.90
N GLN A 354 1.47 -1.49 -28.80
CA GLN A 354 2.29 -2.71 -28.82
C GLN A 354 1.45 -3.96 -29.13
N ASN A 355 0.20 -3.98 -28.69
CA ASN A 355 -0.75 -5.07 -28.93
C ASN A 355 -1.39 -5.05 -30.33
N GLY A 356 -1.00 -4.12 -31.21
CA GLY A 356 -1.57 -4.01 -32.56
C GLY A 356 -2.99 -3.44 -32.61
N GLN A 357 -3.37 -2.63 -31.62
CA GLN A 357 -4.68 -1.98 -31.49
C GLN A 357 -4.56 -0.45 -31.65
N PRO A 358 -4.29 0.06 -32.87
CA PRO A 358 -3.96 1.47 -33.09
C PRO A 358 -5.14 2.42 -32.86
N GLU A 359 -6.38 1.98 -33.10
CA GLU A 359 -7.57 2.81 -32.88
C GLU A 359 -7.83 3.01 -31.38
N GLU A 360 -7.70 1.94 -30.58
CA GLU A 360 -7.79 2.02 -29.11
C GLU A 360 -6.64 2.83 -28.51
N ALA A 361 -5.42 2.69 -29.04
CA ALA A 361 -4.27 3.50 -28.63
C ALA A 361 -4.55 5.00 -28.84
N LYS A 362 -5.05 5.36 -30.04
CA LYS A 362 -5.44 6.74 -30.36
C LYS A 362 -6.56 7.24 -29.46
N ALA A 363 -7.59 6.43 -29.22
CA ALA A 363 -8.71 6.81 -28.35
C ALA A 363 -8.27 7.06 -26.90
N ALA A 364 -7.39 6.21 -26.35
CA ALA A 364 -6.84 6.42 -25.01
C ALA A 364 -6.02 7.71 -24.94
N PHE A 365 -5.19 7.97 -25.96
CA PHE A 365 -4.42 9.21 -26.04
C PHE A 365 -5.29 10.47 -26.18
N GLU A 366 -6.37 10.43 -26.97
CA GLU A 366 -7.33 11.53 -27.10
C GLU A 366 -8.04 11.84 -25.78
N THR A 367 -8.34 10.82 -24.96
CA THR A 367 -8.88 11.02 -23.60
C THR A 367 -7.89 11.76 -22.73
N TYR A 368 -6.61 11.35 -22.71
CA TYR A 368 -5.56 12.10 -22.01
C TYR A 368 -5.50 13.58 -22.46
N LEU A 369 -5.47 13.85 -23.78
CA LEU A 369 -5.40 15.22 -24.28
C LEU A 369 -6.61 16.08 -23.88
N ARG A 370 -7.79 15.46 -23.75
CA ARG A 370 -9.03 16.13 -23.37
C ARG A 370 -9.07 16.47 -21.87
N GLU A 371 -8.59 15.56 -21.03
CA GLU A 371 -8.76 15.65 -19.58
C GLU A 371 -7.55 16.29 -18.88
N ARG A 372 -6.41 16.42 -19.57
CA ARG A 372 -5.16 16.87 -18.92
C ARG A 372 -5.31 18.29 -18.38
N PRO A 373 -4.86 18.55 -17.14
CA PRO A 373 -4.76 19.91 -16.65
C PRO A 373 -3.87 20.77 -17.55
N GLU A 374 -4.21 22.04 -17.68
CA GLU A 374 -3.38 23.00 -18.41
C GLU A 374 -1.98 23.07 -17.77
N GLY A 375 -0.94 22.94 -18.58
CA GLY A 375 0.45 22.92 -18.11
C GLY A 375 0.98 21.56 -17.61
N TYR A 376 0.18 20.49 -17.67
CA TYR A 376 0.65 19.13 -17.32
C TYR A 376 1.66 18.60 -18.36
N ASP A 377 2.93 18.46 -17.95
CA ASP A 377 4.00 17.91 -18.78
C ASP A 377 4.11 16.39 -18.64
N VAL A 378 3.31 15.65 -19.41
CA VAL A 378 3.38 14.18 -19.42
C VAL A 378 4.73 13.66 -19.94
N ALA A 379 5.45 14.45 -20.73
CA ALA A 379 6.78 14.05 -21.17
C ALA A 379 7.77 14.06 -19.99
N ALA A 380 7.57 14.90 -18.97
CA ALA A 380 8.34 14.82 -17.73
C ALA A 380 8.08 13.52 -16.97
N VAL A 381 6.81 13.06 -16.92
CA VAL A 381 6.43 11.79 -16.29
C VAL A 381 7.13 10.60 -16.97
N PHE A 382 7.11 10.53 -18.30
CA PHE A 382 7.76 9.40 -19.01
C PHE A 382 9.27 9.50 -19.06
N ARG A 383 9.84 10.70 -19.17
CA ARG A 383 11.29 10.89 -19.01
C ARG A 383 11.76 10.35 -17.65
N HIS A 384 10.92 10.46 -16.61
CA HIS A 384 11.21 9.85 -15.32
C HIS A 384 11.08 8.33 -15.35
N GLN A 385 9.99 7.78 -15.90
CA GLN A 385 9.79 6.34 -16.08
C GLN A 385 10.99 5.67 -16.79
N PHE A 386 11.55 6.33 -17.80
CA PHE A 386 12.74 5.85 -18.51
C PHE A 386 14.00 5.82 -17.63
N ARG A 387 14.16 6.78 -16.71
CA ARG A 387 15.32 6.85 -15.80
C ARG A 387 15.28 5.76 -14.74
N GLN A 388 14.08 5.37 -14.31
CA GLN A 388 13.89 4.28 -13.34
C GLN A 388 14.28 2.92 -13.91
N CYS A 389 14.20 2.73 -15.24
CA CYS A 389 14.61 1.49 -15.89
C CYS A 389 16.12 1.28 -15.74
N ALA A 390 16.54 0.27 -14.96
CA ALA A 390 17.95 -0.08 -14.80
C ALA A 390 18.58 -0.63 -16.10
N LYS A 391 17.76 -1.21 -16.98
CA LYS A 391 18.18 -1.75 -18.28
C LYS A 391 17.83 -0.77 -19.40
N PRO A 392 18.77 -0.42 -20.31
CA PRO A 392 18.46 0.45 -21.44
C PRO A 392 17.38 -0.10 -22.38
N GLU A 393 17.30 -1.42 -22.54
CA GLU A 393 16.29 -2.06 -23.39
C GLU A 393 14.87 -1.85 -22.84
N ASP A 394 14.75 -1.71 -21.53
CA ASP A 394 13.48 -1.52 -20.82
C ASP A 394 12.93 -0.11 -21.08
N ALA A 395 13.79 0.90 -20.97
CA ALA A 395 13.46 2.28 -21.35
C ALA A 395 13.10 2.39 -22.85
N GLU A 396 13.85 1.70 -23.73
CA GLU A 396 13.54 1.72 -25.16
C GLU A 396 12.23 1.01 -25.49
N HIS A 397 11.86 -0.01 -24.72
CA HIS A 397 10.58 -0.68 -24.90
C HIS A 397 9.39 0.27 -24.64
N TRP A 398 9.48 1.11 -23.61
CA TRP A 398 8.49 2.15 -23.38
C TRP A 398 8.51 3.22 -24.48
N ARG A 399 9.69 3.75 -24.85
CA ARG A 399 9.80 4.75 -25.94
C ARG A 399 9.16 4.28 -27.23
N GLU A 400 9.41 3.03 -27.62
CA GLU A 400 8.82 2.45 -28.82
C GLU A 400 7.30 2.35 -28.71
N GLY A 401 6.76 1.98 -27.53
CA GLY A 401 5.31 1.93 -27.31
C GLY A 401 4.66 3.31 -27.44
N TYR A 402 5.25 4.33 -26.82
CA TYR A 402 4.77 5.70 -26.93
C TYR A 402 4.86 6.23 -28.38
N ARG A 403 5.97 5.96 -29.07
CA ARG A 403 6.14 6.32 -30.49
C ARG A 403 5.06 5.68 -31.36
N LYS A 404 4.77 4.39 -31.16
CA LYS A 404 3.68 3.69 -31.86
C LYS A 404 2.30 4.24 -31.51
N ALA A 405 2.11 4.74 -30.30
CA ALA A 405 0.88 5.41 -29.86
C ALA A 405 0.74 6.85 -30.40
N GLY A 406 1.75 7.36 -31.12
CA GLY A 406 1.74 8.71 -31.70
C GLY A 406 2.31 9.81 -30.78
N LEU A 407 3.02 9.42 -29.72
CA LEU A 407 3.74 10.30 -28.82
C LEU A 407 5.22 10.34 -29.18
N ASP A 408 5.70 11.51 -29.58
CA ASP A 408 7.12 11.77 -29.78
C ASP A 408 7.70 12.31 -28.46
N LEU A 409 8.48 11.47 -27.76
CA LEU A 409 8.99 11.70 -26.39
C LEU A 409 10.52 11.72 -26.32
#